data_AF-A0A847VDV3-F1
#
_entry.id   AF-A0A847VDV3-F1
#
_cell.length_a   1.000
_cell.length_b   1.000
_cell.length_c   1.000
_cell.angle_alpha   90.00
_cell.angle_beta   90.00
_cell.angle_gamma   90.00
#
_symmetry.space_group_name_H-M   'P 1'
#
loop_
_entity.id
_entity.type
_entity.pdbx_description
1 polymer ?
#
loop_
_entity_poly.entity_id
_entity_poly.type
_entity_poly.pdbx_seq_one_letter_code
_entity_poly.pdbx_strand_id
1 'polypeptide(L)'
;MGKERKMMPLLYFFLIAIFVFGFVKFARSLKSTTKVLSYRDAMCGEMLISEAILLAQSSECMQEGTLNVYEYECNEEIERISFPIKLNNEKEEARAVCHVFTNSGNTVLQWQYEKELD
;
A
#
# COMPACT_ATOMS: atom_id res chain seq x y z
N MET A 1 16.44 -49.87 34.08
CA MET A 1 17.11 -48.63 33.62
C MET A 1 16.98 -48.54 32.11
N GLY A 2 16.53 -47.41 31.54
CA GLY A 2 16.56 -47.22 30.08
C GLY A 2 15.38 -46.53 29.38
N LYS A 3 14.42 -45.93 30.11
CA LYS A 3 13.29 -45.22 29.48
C LYS A 3 13.61 -43.75 29.10
N GLU A 4 14.70 -43.21 29.63
CA GLU A 4 15.03 -41.77 29.54
C GLU A 4 15.69 -41.35 28.21
N ARG A 5 16.24 -42.30 27.44
CA ARG A 5 16.96 -41.97 26.18
C ARG A 5 16.06 -41.75 24.96
N LYS A 6 14.76 -42.08 25.03
CA LYS A 6 13.82 -41.89 23.90
C LYS A 6 13.04 -40.56 23.96
N MET A 7 13.00 -39.89 25.12
CA MET A 7 12.29 -38.61 25.29
C MET A 7 13.10 -37.39 24.83
N MET A 8 14.44 -37.48 24.90
CA MET A 8 15.36 -36.41 24.51
C MET A 8 15.21 -35.93 23.04
N PRO A 9 15.08 -36.81 22.02
CA PRO A 9 14.90 -36.36 20.63
C PRO A 9 13.53 -35.72 20.36
N LEU A 10 12.50 -36.08 21.11
CA LEU A 10 11.15 -35.55 20.93
C LEU A 10 11.06 -34.08 21.39
N LEU A 11 11.75 -33.74 22.48
CA LEU A 11 11.85 -32.38 22.99
C LEU A 11 12.59 -31.45 22.01
N TYR A 12 13.66 -31.93 21.39
CA TYR A 12 14.37 -31.17 20.35
C TYR A 12 13.50 -30.90 19.13
N PHE A 13 12.74 -31.91 18.67
CA PHE A 13 11.79 -31.71 17.57
C PHE A 13 10.70 -30.70 17.91
N PHE A 14 10.19 -30.74 19.14
CA PHE A 14 9.15 -29.80 19.59
C PHE A 14 9.67 -28.36 19.66
N LEU A 15 10.90 -28.17 20.16
CA LEU A 15 11.56 -26.86 20.19
C LEU A 15 11.80 -26.30 18.78
N ILE A 16 12.27 -27.13 17.85
CA ILE A 16 12.47 -26.72 16.45
C ILE A 16 11.14 -26.34 15.81
N ALA A 17 10.08 -27.12 16.03
CA ALA A 17 8.75 -26.83 15.50
C ALA A 17 8.20 -25.48 16.00
N ILE A 18 8.33 -25.21 17.31
CA ILE A 18 7.93 -23.91 17.89
C ILE A 18 8.77 -22.78 17.29
N PHE A 19 10.08 -22.99 17.11
CA PHE A 19 10.97 -21.98 16.55
C PHE A 19 10.61 -21.64 15.10
N VAL A 20 10.34 -22.65 14.27
CA VAL A 20 9.93 -22.46 12.86
C VAL A 20 8.57 -21.79 12.78
N PHE A 21 7.57 -22.23 13.56
CA PHE A 21 6.25 -21.58 13.58
C PHE A 21 6.33 -20.14 14.09
N GLY A 22 7.14 -19.89 15.12
CA GLY A 22 7.41 -18.55 15.63
C GLY A 22 8.07 -17.64 14.59
N PHE A 23 9.10 -18.14 13.91
CA PHE A 23 9.80 -17.39 12.85
C PHE A 23 8.91 -17.10 11.66
N VAL A 24 8.10 -18.05 11.20
CA VAL A 24 7.16 -17.83 10.08
C VAL A 24 6.14 -16.76 10.44
N LYS A 25 5.62 -16.76 11.67
CA LYS A 25 4.68 -15.74 12.13
C LYS A 25 5.33 -14.36 12.27
N PHE A 26 6.57 -14.31 12.79
CA PHE A 26 7.34 -13.07 12.92
C PHE A 26 7.74 -12.48 11.56
N ALA A 27 8.22 -13.31 10.62
CA ALA A 27 8.55 -12.89 9.26
C ALA A 27 7.33 -12.36 8.49
N ARG A 28 6.14 -12.95 8.71
CA ARG A 28 4.89 -12.47 8.12
C ARG A 28 4.48 -11.11 8.71
N SER A 29 4.71 -10.91 10.01
CA SER A 29 4.51 -9.62 10.68
C SER A 29 5.48 -8.55 10.15
N LEU A 30 6.76 -8.88 10.02
CA LEU A 30 7.78 -7.97 9.48
C LEU A 30 7.49 -7.56 8.03
N LYS A 31 7.02 -8.48 7.18
CA LYS A 31 6.60 -8.15 5.79
C LYS A 31 5.46 -7.14 5.75
N SER A 32 4.54 -7.17 6.71
CA SER A 32 3.44 -6.21 6.76
C SER A 32 3.94 -4.84 7.19
N THR A 33 4.83 -4.79 8.19
CA THR A 33 5.40 -3.53 8.70
C THR A 33 6.37 -2.86 7.72
N THR A 34 7.17 -3.62 6.97
CA THR A 34 8.08 -3.06 5.94
C THR A 34 7.32 -2.44 4.77
N LYS A 35 6.19 -3.02 4.36
CA LYS A 35 5.34 -2.41 3.33
C LYS A 35 4.80 -1.04 3.75
N VAL A 36 4.44 -0.86 5.02
CA VAL A 36 3.97 0.44 5.52
C VAL A 36 5.12 1.45 5.60
N LEU A 37 6.34 1.01 5.94
CA LEU A 37 7.51 1.87 5.99
C LEU A 37 7.90 2.42 4.61
N SER A 38 7.85 1.62 3.54
CA SER A 38 8.26 2.09 2.21
C SER A 38 7.39 3.23 1.66
N TYR A 39 6.13 3.34 2.08
CA TYR A 39 5.26 4.48 1.72
C TYR A 39 5.59 5.75 2.49
N ARG A 40 6.22 5.63 3.65
CA ARG A 40 6.55 6.75 4.52
C ARG A 40 7.79 7.51 4.05
N ASP A 41 8.68 6.85 3.32
CA ASP A 41 9.96 7.41 2.88
C ASP A 41 10.02 7.69 1.36
N ALA A 42 8.98 7.35 0.60
CA ALA A 42 8.89 7.67 -0.82
C ALA A 42 8.56 9.16 -1.01
N MET A 43 9.31 9.84 -1.87
CA MET A 43 9.15 11.26 -2.23
C MET A 43 8.82 11.40 -3.72
N CYS A 44 8.08 12.46 -4.05
CA CYS A 44 7.88 12.92 -5.42
C CYS A 44 8.04 14.44 -5.41
N GLY A 45 9.08 14.95 -6.07
CA GLY A 45 9.49 16.34 -5.89
C GLY A 45 9.87 16.62 -4.43
N GLU A 46 9.21 17.60 -3.81
CA GLU A 46 9.46 18.02 -2.43
C GLU A 46 8.50 17.40 -1.40
N MET A 47 7.49 16.63 -1.84
CA MET A 47 6.44 16.09 -0.97
C MET A 47 6.57 14.58 -0.75
N LEU A 48 6.29 14.14 0.47
CA LEU A 48 6.18 12.73 0.81
C LEU A 48 4.92 12.12 0.20
N ILE A 49 5.02 10.92 -0.37
CA ILE A 49 3.85 10.20 -0.90
C ILE A 49 2.79 10.00 0.19
N SER A 50 3.21 9.76 1.44
CA SER A 50 2.28 9.67 2.57
C SER A 50 1.50 10.97 2.83
N GLU A 51 2.12 12.13 2.61
CA GLU A 51 1.46 13.43 2.74
C GLU A 51 0.50 13.66 1.58
N ALA A 52 0.90 13.33 0.36
CA ALA A 52 0.04 13.40 -0.80
C ALA A 52 -1.20 12.49 -0.69
N ILE A 53 -1.04 11.28 -0.12
CA ILE A 53 -2.15 10.38 0.19
C ILE A 53 -3.12 11.04 1.18
N LEU A 54 -2.63 11.68 2.24
CA LEU A 54 -3.47 12.37 3.21
C LEU A 54 -4.24 13.53 2.58
N LEU A 55 -3.58 14.32 1.73
CA LEU A 55 -4.22 15.40 0.98
C LEU A 55 -5.33 14.85 0.08
N ALA A 56 -5.04 13.82 -0.71
CA ALA A 56 -6.01 13.16 -1.57
C ALA A 56 -7.20 12.58 -0.79
N GLN A 57 -6.95 11.94 0.37
CA GLN A 57 -8.00 11.37 1.22
C GLN A 57 -8.88 12.43 1.91
N SER A 58 -8.32 13.62 2.18
CA SER A 58 -9.07 14.74 2.76
C SER A 58 -9.85 15.55 1.72
N SER A 59 -9.63 15.28 0.43
CA SER A 59 -10.17 16.05 -0.68
C SER A 59 -11.47 15.47 -1.26
N GLU A 60 -12.02 16.19 -2.23
CA GLU A 60 -13.21 15.80 -3.00
C GLU A 60 -13.02 14.47 -3.75
N CYS A 61 -11.78 14.01 -3.95
CA CYS A 61 -11.49 12.72 -4.59
C CYS A 61 -12.10 11.49 -3.89
N MET A 62 -12.38 11.58 -2.58
CA MET A 62 -13.01 10.50 -1.81
C MET A 62 -14.53 10.47 -1.90
N GLN A 63 -15.16 11.48 -2.50
CA GLN A 63 -16.62 11.51 -2.67
C GLN A 63 -17.10 10.52 -3.74
N GLU A 64 -16.25 10.22 -4.71
CA GLU A 64 -16.59 9.40 -5.90
C GLU A 64 -16.21 7.92 -5.76
N GLY A 65 -15.35 7.58 -4.80
CA GLY A 65 -14.88 6.21 -4.63
C GLY A 65 -13.76 6.05 -3.61
N THR A 66 -13.06 4.93 -3.70
CA THR A 66 -11.93 4.61 -2.82
C THR A 66 -10.60 4.85 -3.54
N LEU A 67 -9.74 5.67 -2.95
CA LEU A 67 -8.39 5.93 -3.46
C LEU A 67 -7.53 4.65 -3.45
N ASN A 68 -6.93 4.27 -4.59
CA ASN A 68 -5.96 3.19 -4.62
C ASN A 68 -4.56 3.72 -4.29
N VAL A 69 -4.21 3.74 -3.01
CA VAL A 69 -2.90 4.23 -2.52
C VAL A 69 -1.71 3.37 -2.94
N TYR A 70 -1.95 2.18 -3.49
CA TYR A 70 -0.89 1.24 -3.88
C TYR A 70 -0.37 1.47 -5.30
N GLU A 71 -1.20 2.06 -6.15
CA GLU A 71 -0.87 2.37 -7.54
C GLU A 71 -0.84 3.89 -7.61
N TYR A 72 0.34 4.48 -7.80
CA TYR A 72 0.47 5.93 -7.97
C TYR A 72 1.50 6.22 -9.05
N GLU A 73 1.28 7.29 -9.79
CA GLU A 73 2.22 7.79 -10.79
C GLU A 73 2.73 9.15 -10.35
N CYS A 74 4.04 9.23 -10.11
CA CYS A 74 4.73 10.48 -9.84
C CYS A 74 5.28 11.02 -11.16
N ASN A 75 4.90 12.24 -11.51
CA ASN A 75 5.54 13.00 -12.57
C ASN A 75 6.29 14.19 -11.95
N GLU A 76 7.61 14.08 -11.88
CA GLU A 76 8.49 15.09 -11.28
C GLU A 76 8.62 16.36 -12.14
N GLU A 77 8.38 16.29 -13.46
CA GLU A 77 8.49 17.46 -14.35
C GLU A 77 7.39 18.49 -14.11
N ILE A 78 6.19 18.00 -13.79
CA ILE A 78 5.01 18.82 -13.46
C ILE A 78 4.64 18.72 -11.97
N GLU A 79 5.52 18.12 -11.15
CA GLU A 79 5.38 18.05 -9.70
C GLU A 79 4.04 17.45 -9.25
N ARG A 80 3.56 16.41 -9.94
CA ARG A 80 2.20 15.87 -9.77
C ARG A 80 2.22 14.39 -9.41
N ILE A 81 1.50 14.03 -8.35
CA ILE A 81 1.24 12.64 -7.97
C ILE A 81 -0.19 12.29 -8.37
N SER A 82 -0.36 11.18 -9.07
CA SER A 82 -1.66 10.75 -9.59
C SER A 82 -2.06 9.43 -8.94
N PHE A 83 -3.20 9.43 -8.26
CA PHE A 83 -3.78 8.26 -7.61
C PHE A 83 -5.06 7.84 -8.34
N PRO A 84 -5.14 6.61 -8.87
CA PRO A 84 -6.37 6.10 -9.45
C PRO A 84 -7.40 5.86 -8.34
N ILE A 85 -8.65 6.18 -8.65
CA ILE A 85 -9.80 5.97 -7.77
C ILE A 85 -10.57 4.75 -8.27
N LYS A 86 -10.87 3.85 -7.35
CA LYS A 86 -11.84 2.77 -7.57
C LYS A 86 -13.23 3.30 -7.27
N LEU A 87 -14.02 3.52 -8.32
CA LEU A 87 -15.40 3.98 -8.19
C LEU A 87 -16.24 2.90 -7.51
N ASN A 88 -17.17 3.33 -6.65
CA ASN A 88 -18.08 2.42 -5.95
C ASN A 88 -19.30 2.02 -6.83
N ASN A 89 -19.49 2.67 -7.97
CA ASN A 89 -20.64 2.46 -8.84
C ASN A 89 -20.28 1.59 -10.06
N GLU A 90 -21.22 0.74 -10.48
CA GLU A 90 -21.18 -0.26 -11.58
C GLU A 90 -20.92 0.32 -13.00
N LYS A 91 -20.44 1.55 -13.13
CA LYS A 91 -20.00 2.10 -14.41
C LYS A 91 -18.58 1.63 -14.70
N GLU A 92 -18.47 0.39 -15.18
CA GLU A 92 -17.21 -0.30 -15.52
C GLU A 92 -16.31 0.45 -16.53
N GLU A 93 -16.81 1.49 -17.19
CA GLU A 93 -16.12 2.24 -18.25
C GLU A 93 -15.54 3.61 -17.83
N ALA A 94 -15.78 4.06 -16.59
CA ALA A 94 -15.25 5.33 -16.10
C ALA A 94 -14.05 5.10 -15.19
N ARG A 95 -12.87 5.64 -15.54
CA ARG A 95 -11.73 5.72 -14.63
C ARG A 95 -11.64 7.13 -14.09
N ALA A 96 -11.39 7.27 -12.79
CA ALA A 96 -11.12 8.57 -12.19
C ALA A 96 -9.72 8.57 -11.59
N VAL A 97 -9.02 9.69 -11.74
CA VAL A 97 -7.67 9.87 -11.20
C VAL A 97 -7.68 11.14 -10.36
N CYS A 98 -7.21 11.01 -9.12
CA CYS A 98 -6.95 12.14 -8.24
C CYS A 98 -5.51 12.62 -8.45
N HIS A 99 -5.34 13.87 -8.85
CA HIS A 99 -4.04 14.51 -8.98
C HIS A 99 -3.76 15.36 -7.74
N VAL A 100 -2.57 15.20 -7.17
CA VAL A 100 -2.05 16.02 -6.08
C VAL A 100 -0.83 16.76 -6.59
N PHE A 101 -0.88 18.10 -6.59
CA PHE A 101 0.24 18.94 -6.99
C PHE A 101 1.12 19.23 -5.79
N THR A 102 2.38 18.77 -5.85
CA THR A 102 3.31 18.78 -4.72
C THR A 102 3.77 20.19 -4.33
N ASN A 103 3.81 21.13 -5.29
CA ASN A 103 4.18 22.53 -5.05
C ASN A 103 3.12 23.37 -4.33
N SER A 104 1.84 23.03 -4.49
CA SER A 104 0.72 23.84 -4.02
C SER A 104 -0.18 23.11 -3.03
N GLY A 105 -0.04 21.79 -2.91
CA GLY A 105 -0.92 20.93 -2.11
C GLY A 105 -2.34 20.83 -2.68
N ASN A 106 -2.59 21.34 -3.89
CA ASN A 106 -3.91 21.31 -4.52
C ASN A 106 -4.23 19.90 -5.03
N THR A 107 -5.50 19.53 -4.88
CA THR A 107 -6.04 18.25 -5.32
C THR A 107 -7.06 18.46 -6.43
N VAL A 108 -6.95 17.72 -7.53
CA VAL A 108 -7.88 17.81 -8.68
C VAL A 108 -8.35 16.43 -9.07
N LEU A 109 -9.66 16.26 -9.17
CA LEU A 109 -10.27 15.03 -9.71
C LEU A 109 -10.39 15.14 -11.23
N GLN A 110 -9.77 14.21 -11.95
CA GLN A 110 -9.92 14.08 -13.40
C GLN A 110 -10.66 12.79 -13.75
N TRP A 111 -11.75 12.92 -14.50
CA TRP A 111 -12.46 11.79 -15.10
C TRP A 111 -11.80 11.44 -16.43
N GLN A 112 -11.43 10.16 -16.59
CA GLN A 112 -10.97 9.58 -17.84
C GLN A 112 -12.10 8.70 -18.37
N TYR A 113 -12.77 9.20 -19.40
CA TYR A 113 -13.75 8.43 -20.15
C TYR A 113 -13.02 7.69 -21.27
N GLU A 114 -13.29 6.39 -21.44
CA GLU A 114 -12.60 5.52 -22.40
C GLU A 114 -12.75 5.96 -23.88
N LYS A 115 -13.62 6.95 -24.17
CA LYS A 115 -13.84 7.52 -25.51
C LYS A 115 -12.83 8.60 -25.97
N GLU A 116 -11.86 8.99 -25.15
CA GLU A 116 -10.79 9.93 -25.55
C GLU A 116 -9.46 9.23 -25.90
N LEU A 117 -9.46 7.90 -26.06
CA LEU A 117 -8.28 7.10 -26.40
C LEU A 117 -8.32 6.48 -27.82
N ASP A 118 -8.96 7.16 -28.78
CA ASP A 118 -8.95 6.83 -30.22
C ASP A 118 -8.38 8.00 -31.05
#